data_AF-A0A7W3RK69-F1
#
_entry.id   AF-A0A7W3RK69-F1
#
_cell.length_a   1.000
_cell.length_b   1.000
_cell.length_c   1.000
_cell.angle_alpha   90.00
_cell.angle_beta   90.00
_cell.angle_gamma   90.00
#
_symmetry.space_group_name_H-M   'P 1'
#
loop_
_entity.id
_entity.type
_entity.pdbx_description
1 polymer ?
#
loop_
_entity_poly.entity_id
_entity_poly.type
_entity_poly.pdbx_seq_one_letter_code
_entity_poly.pdbx_strand_id
1 'polypeptide(L)'
;MTIYSQHANRGKSQILATYQSANGVVSKTVTSLGDARLAAPIVDALNRISAFATVPVSVHDRRERHVHAYPHKHLAALTDVAARAALLTGAHSLWYEYVCLRLHQALDDLESALLTVPDAVTRAIHSELELEESELRAALAEYSGTSSEDEPEIERHWEFGHPFVQYDDGMDTLSDETRGQFDRREAEFTPEEREKAAADLRVLVTAHSRAGGMWASLDDAGSVIFAEPYDSDGFYMTVQAPEPGDADASWEIEIGRWEPDDPDEAYGDHTSATGSSVIGCALRVAPSAEEIAYLLKSVNEKPPLLAEWAEAPVGADLAGTKLVVTKRYGS
;
A
#
# COMPACT_ATOMS: atom_id res chain seq x y z
N MET A 1 5.65 -12.71 -13.90
CA MET A 1 4.39 -12.46 -13.20
C MET A 1 3.34 -13.46 -13.66
N THR A 2 2.76 -14.18 -12.73
CA THR A 2 1.61 -15.07 -12.95
C THR A 2 0.30 -14.32 -12.71
N ILE A 3 -0.66 -14.47 -13.61
CA ILE A 3 -2.02 -13.90 -13.48
C ILE A 3 -2.96 -15.03 -13.07
N TYR A 4 -3.62 -14.83 -11.93
CA TYR A 4 -4.63 -15.74 -11.41
C TYR A 4 -6.01 -15.30 -11.84
N SER A 5 -6.83 -16.24 -12.28
CA SER A 5 -8.19 -15.97 -12.71
C SER A 5 -9.15 -17.04 -12.23
N GLN A 6 -10.39 -16.62 -12.06
CA GLN A 6 -11.49 -17.50 -11.73
C GLN A 6 -12.20 -17.97 -12.99
N HIS A 7 -12.42 -19.27 -13.13
CA HIS A 7 -13.16 -19.84 -14.25
C HIS A 7 -14.25 -20.80 -13.78
N ALA A 8 -15.50 -20.55 -14.19
CA ALA A 8 -16.61 -21.47 -13.91
C ALA A 8 -16.49 -22.73 -14.77
N ASN A 9 -16.47 -23.91 -14.17
CA ASN A 9 -16.40 -25.18 -14.89
C ASN A 9 -17.19 -26.28 -14.15
N ARG A 10 -18.18 -26.88 -14.81
CA ARG A 10 -18.99 -28.01 -14.30
C ARG A 10 -19.52 -27.79 -12.87
N GLY A 11 -20.06 -26.60 -12.59
CA GLY A 11 -20.62 -26.26 -11.27
C GLY A 11 -19.58 -26.02 -10.17
N LYS A 12 -18.29 -25.96 -10.51
CA LYS A 12 -17.19 -25.56 -9.64
C LYS A 12 -16.55 -24.26 -10.14
N SER A 13 -15.83 -23.61 -9.25
CA SER A 13 -15.00 -22.46 -9.53
C SER A 13 -13.54 -22.90 -9.57
N GLN A 14 -12.90 -22.88 -10.74
CA GLN A 14 -11.48 -23.19 -10.89
C GLN A 14 -10.65 -21.92 -10.70
N ILE A 15 -9.49 -22.09 -10.07
CA ILE A 15 -8.44 -21.07 -10.05
C ILE A 15 -7.41 -21.47 -11.09
N LEU A 16 -7.18 -20.60 -12.07
CA LEU A 16 -6.22 -20.79 -13.14
C LEU A 16 -5.06 -19.82 -12.97
N ALA A 17 -3.84 -20.32 -13.14
CA ALA A 17 -2.63 -19.52 -13.26
C ALA A 17 -2.25 -19.39 -14.74
N THR A 18 -2.05 -18.17 -15.21
CA THR A 18 -1.69 -17.85 -16.59
C THR A 18 -0.41 -17.02 -16.60
N TYR A 19 0.60 -17.43 -17.36
CA TYR A 19 1.88 -16.74 -17.43
C TYR A 19 2.52 -16.92 -18.81
N GLN A 20 3.43 -16.00 -19.15
CA GLN A 20 4.21 -16.08 -20.38
C GLN A 20 5.43 -16.97 -20.18
N SER A 21 5.56 -18.01 -21.01
CA SER A 21 6.76 -18.85 -21.10
C SER A 21 7.52 -18.58 -22.41
N ALA A 22 8.71 -19.16 -22.57
CA ALA A 22 9.47 -19.11 -23.82
C ALA A 22 8.69 -19.68 -25.03
N ASN A 23 7.74 -20.59 -24.79
CA ASN A 23 6.92 -21.21 -25.83
C ASN A 23 5.55 -20.54 -26.00
N GLY A 24 5.34 -19.37 -25.40
CA GLY A 24 4.07 -18.64 -25.42
C GLY A 24 3.32 -18.70 -24.09
N VAL A 25 2.05 -18.26 -24.12
CA VAL A 25 1.17 -18.21 -22.95
C VAL A 25 0.80 -19.61 -22.49
N VAL A 26 1.08 -19.90 -21.22
CA VAL A 26 0.69 -21.14 -20.53
C VAL A 26 -0.45 -20.82 -19.58
N SER A 27 -1.46 -21.67 -19.53
CA SER A 27 -2.54 -21.62 -18.53
C SER A 27 -2.67 -22.98 -17.86
N LYS A 28 -2.60 -23.01 -16.53
CA LYS A 28 -2.69 -24.23 -15.71
C LYS A 28 -3.77 -24.08 -14.65
N THR A 29 -4.47 -25.17 -14.34
CA THR A 29 -5.38 -25.20 -13.18
C THR A 29 -4.58 -25.40 -11.91
N VAL A 30 -4.69 -24.44 -10.99
CA VAL A 30 -4.10 -24.54 -9.64
C VAL A 30 -4.97 -25.44 -8.77
N THR A 31 -6.26 -25.11 -8.68
CA THR A 31 -7.22 -25.86 -7.85
C THR A 31 -8.67 -25.59 -8.26
N SER A 32 -9.63 -26.21 -7.58
CA SER A 32 -11.06 -26.05 -7.83
C SER A 32 -11.88 -26.05 -6.54
N LEU A 33 -12.74 -25.04 -6.40
CA LEU A 33 -13.62 -24.79 -5.26
C LEU A 33 -15.08 -25.05 -5.63
N GLY A 34 -15.89 -25.41 -4.64
CA GLY A 34 -17.33 -25.61 -4.82
C GLY A 34 -18.14 -24.31 -4.94
N ASP A 35 -17.60 -23.19 -4.45
CA ASP A 35 -18.23 -21.87 -4.45
C ASP A 35 -17.27 -20.82 -5.00
N ALA A 36 -17.80 -19.95 -5.86
CA ALA A 36 -17.13 -18.79 -6.41
C ALA A 36 -16.69 -17.79 -5.33
N ARG A 37 -17.49 -17.65 -4.26
CA ARG A 37 -17.23 -16.70 -3.16
C ARG A 37 -15.99 -17.05 -2.34
N LEU A 38 -15.62 -18.33 -2.32
CA LEU A 38 -14.40 -18.81 -1.68
C LEU A 38 -13.17 -18.61 -2.59
N ALA A 39 -13.36 -18.57 -3.90
CA ALA A 39 -12.27 -18.43 -4.86
C ALA A 39 -11.82 -16.98 -5.04
N ALA A 40 -12.76 -16.02 -5.00
CA ALA A 40 -12.46 -14.62 -5.28
C ALA A 40 -11.39 -14.01 -4.35
N PRO A 41 -11.46 -14.15 -3.01
CA PRO A 41 -10.42 -13.61 -2.12
C PRO A 41 -9.04 -14.26 -2.35
N ILE A 42 -9.01 -15.54 -2.70
CA ILE A 42 -7.76 -16.27 -2.99
C ILE A 42 -7.14 -15.76 -4.29
N VAL A 43 -7.95 -15.59 -5.34
CA VAL A 43 -7.48 -15.08 -6.64
C VAL A 43 -6.94 -13.65 -6.50
N ASP A 44 -7.65 -12.79 -5.76
CA ASP A 44 -7.20 -11.43 -5.47
C ASP A 44 -5.83 -11.42 -4.77
N ALA A 45 -5.72 -12.14 -3.65
CA ALA A 45 -4.49 -12.19 -2.87
C ALA A 45 -3.31 -12.77 -3.68
N LEU A 46 -3.53 -13.84 -4.46
CA LEU A 46 -2.49 -14.42 -5.33
C LEU A 46 -2.02 -13.46 -6.42
N ASN A 47 -2.91 -12.69 -7.03
CA ASN A 47 -2.53 -11.67 -8.00
C ASN A 47 -1.68 -10.56 -7.37
N ARG A 48 -2.07 -10.09 -6.18
CA ARG A 48 -1.27 -9.13 -5.40
C ARG A 48 0.11 -9.69 -5.06
N ILE A 49 0.18 -10.91 -4.54
CA ILE A 49 1.43 -11.59 -4.20
C ILE A 49 2.33 -11.69 -5.43
N SER A 50 1.81 -12.17 -6.56
CA SER A 50 2.56 -12.31 -7.82
C SER A 50 3.14 -10.97 -8.29
N ALA A 51 2.34 -9.90 -8.23
CA ALA A 51 2.77 -8.56 -8.59
C ALA A 51 3.88 -8.04 -7.64
N PHE A 52 3.65 -8.07 -6.33
CA PHE A 52 4.60 -7.56 -5.34
C PHE A 52 5.87 -8.41 -5.20
N ALA A 53 5.82 -9.71 -5.53
CA ALA A 53 6.99 -10.56 -5.56
C ALA A 53 7.84 -10.34 -6.82
N THR A 54 7.19 -10.15 -7.98
CA THR A 54 7.86 -10.06 -9.28
C THR A 54 8.42 -8.65 -9.55
N VAL A 55 7.64 -7.59 -9.32
CA VAL A 55 7.99 -6.24 -9.80
C VAL A 55 9.29 -5.70 -9.19
N PRO A 56 9.60 -5.88 -7.88
CA PRO A 56 10.86 -5.42 -7.31
C PRO A 56 12.10 -6.06 -7.91
N VAL A 57 11.99 -7.27 -8.47
CA VAL A 57 13.11 -8.01 -9.05
C VAL A 57 13.10 -7.96 -10.58
N SER A 58 12.24 -7.12 -11.15
CA SER A 58 12.15 -6.88 -12.59
C SER A 58 13.32 -6.04 -13.08
N VAL A 59 13.83 -6.41 -14.27
CA VAL A 59 14.96 -5.80 -14.99
C VAL A 59 14.76 -4.37 -15.48
N HIS A 60 13.59 -3.76 -15.26
CA HIS A 60 13.34 -2.35 -15.52
C HIS A 60 13.65 -1.42 -14.35
N ASP A 61 14.46 -1.88 -13.38
CA ASP A 61 15.07 -0.97 -12.42
C ASP A 61 15.99 0.03 -13.14
N ARG A 62 15.42 1.19 -13.52
CA ARG A 62 16.11 2.30 -14.17
C ARG A 62 17.04 3.07 -13.23
N ARG A 63 17.26 2.63 -11.99
CA ARG A 63 18.30 3.19 -11.12
C ARG A 63 19.64 2.71 -11.66
N GLU A 64 20.11 3.38 -12.71
CA GLU A 64 21.35 3.17 -13.44
C GLU A 64 22.53 2.81 -12.52
N ARG A 65 22.73 1.55 -12.14
CA ARG A 65 23.94 1.04 -11.45
C ARG A 65 24.39 1.77 -10.16
N HIS A 66 23.65 2.75 -9.63
CA HIS A 66 24.08 3.62 -8.53
C HIS A 66 23.55 3.16 -7.16
N VAL A 67 22.50 2.34 -7.13
CA VAL A 67 22.00 1.66 -5.93
C VAL A 67 22.12 0.16 -6.17
N HIS A 68 22.52 -0.61 -5.15
CA HIS A 68 22.58 -2.07 -5.23
C HIS A 68 21.23 -2.63 -5.72
N ALA A 69 21.26 -3.73 -6.48
CA ALA A 69 20.06 -4.46 -6.87
C ALA A 69 19.16 -4.70 -5.64
N TYR A 70 17.84 -4.66 -5.85
CA TYR A 70 16.91 -4.86 -4.74
C TYR A 70 17.17 -6.17 -3.99
N PRO A 71 16.99 -6.21 -2.66
CA PRO A 71 17.12 -7.44 -1.91
C PRO A 71 16.17 -8.52 -2.45
N HIS A 72 16.60 -9.78 -2.42
CA HIS A 72 15.76 -10.92 -2.82
C HIS A 72 15.03 -11.56 -1.62
N LYS A 73 15.16 -10.96 -0.43
CA LYS A 73 14.64 -11.54 0.83
C LYS A 73 13.13 -11.74 0.81
N HIS A 74 12.40 -10.90 0.08
CA HIS A 74 10.94 -10.96 0.01
C HIS A 74 10.43 -12.21 -0.70
N LEU A 75 11.24 -12.83 -1.57
CA LEU A 75 10.87 -14.08 -2.23
C LEU A 75 10.75 -15.24 -1.24
N ALA A 76 11.58 -15.26 -0.19
CA ALA A 76 11.49 -16.27 0.86
C ALA A 76 10.14 -16.22 1.61
N ALA A 77 9.54 -15.03 1.73
CA ALA A 77 8.28 -14.85 2.44
C ALA A 77 7.07 -15.54 1.76
N LEU A 78 7.21 -15.92 0.48
CA LEU A 78 6.18 -16.69 -0.23
C LEU A 78 5.93 -18.06 0.40
N THR A 79 6.97 -18.69 0.95
CA THR A 79 6.90 -20.05 1.52
C THR A 79 7.29 -20.12 2.99
N ASP A 80 8.18 -19.23 3.46
CA ASP A 80 8.65 -19.20 4.84
C ASP A 80 7.88 -18.18 5.68
N VAL A 81 7.04 -18.68 6.59
CA VAL A 81 6.27 -17.89 7.54
C VAL A 81 7.17 -17.02 8.43
N ALA A 82 8.36 -17.50 8.80
CA ALA A 82 9.29 -16.72 9.61
C ALA A 82 9.86 -15.53 8.80
N ALA A 83 10.08 -15.72 7.50
CA ALA A 83 10.53 -14.66 6.60
C ALA A 83 9.47 -13.58 6.36
N ARG A 84 8.18 -13.88 6.53
CA ARG A 84 7.09 -12.88 6.42
C ARG A 84 7.26 -11.74 7.42
N ALA A 85 7.59 -12.04 8.67
CA ALA A 85 7.83 -11.01 9.67
C ALA A 85 8.98 -10.07 9.29
N ALA A 86 9.99 -10.57 8.56
CA ALA A 86 11.11 -9.76 8.10
C ALA A 86 10.73 -8.77 6.97
N LEU A 87 9.58 -8.92 6.32
CA LEU A 87 9.05 -7.94 5.36
C LEU A 87 8.69 -6.61 6.03
N LEU A 88 8.35 -6.65 7.32
CA LEU A 88 8.02 -5.46 8.11
C LEU A 88 9.24 -4.77 8.70
N THR A 89 10.45 -5.21 8.32
CA THR A 89 11.71 -4.70 8.84
C THR A 89 12.66 -4.37 7.69
N GLY A 90 13.26 -3.19 7.71
CA GLY A 90 14.14 -2.74 6.64
C GLY A 90 14.08 -1.23 6.43
N ALA A 91 15.02 -0.75 5.63
CA ALA A 91 15.14 0.64 5.22
C ALA A 91 15.88 0.73 3.88
N HIS A 92 15.65 -0.18 2.94
CA HIS A 92 16.41 -0.19 1.68
C HIS A 92 16.10 1.06 0.85
N SER A 93 14.86 1.16 0.38
CA SER A 93 14.24 2.36 -0.20
C SER A 93 12.78 2.39 0.20
N LEU A 94 12.18 3.58 0.31
CA LEU A 94 10.79 3.76 0.72
C LEU A 94 9.83 2.96 -0.19
N TRP A 95 10.05 2.99 -1.51
CA TRP A 95 9.24 2.21 -2.44
C TRP A 95 9.35 0.70 -2.20
N TYR A 96 10.55 0.18 -1.93
CA TYR A 96 10.71 -1.26 -1.67
C TYR A 96 10.13 -1.68 -0.33
N GLU A 97 10.28 -0.86 0.70
CA GLU A 97 9.66 -1.12 2.01
C GLU A 97 8.14 -1.03 1.92
N TYR A 98 7.60 -0.12 1.10
CA TYR A 98 6.17 -0.07 0.77
C TYR A 98 5.71 -1.36 0.09
N VAL A 99 6.42 -1.82 -0.94
CA VAL A 99 6.11 -3.09 -1.63
C VAL A 99 6.19 -4.29 -0.68
N CYS A 100 7.18 -4.35 0.21
CA CYS A 100 7.29 -5.42 1.20
C CYS A 100 6.11 -5.43 2.17
N LEU A 101 5.65 -4.27 2.62
CA LEU A 101 4.45 -4.15 3.44
C LEU A 101 3.20 -4.64 2.69
N ARG A 102 3.03 -4.25 1.43
CA ARG A 102 1.88 -4.66 0.62
C ARG A 102 1.91 -6.16 0.30
N LEU A 103 3.10 -6.74 0.10
CA LEU A 103 3.28 -8.19 0.00
C LEU A 103 2.89 -8.90 1.29
N HIS A 104 3.29 -8.38 2.44
CA HIS A 104 2.92 -8.93 3.75
C HIS A 104 1.40 -8.95 3.92
N GLN A 105 0.71 -7.83 3.64
CA GLN A 105 -0.75 -7.75 3.71
C GLN A 105 -1.43 -8.75 2.78
N ALA A 106 -0.95 -8.89 1.53
CA ALA A 106 -1.50 -9.86 0.59
C ALA A 106 -1.31 -11.31 1.04
N LEU A 107 -0.18 -11.63 1.68
CA LEU A 107 0.06 -12.95 2.27
C LEU A 107 -0.88 -13.21 3.47
N ASP A 108 -1.09 -12.24 4.34
CA ASP A 108 -2.02 -12.35 5.47
C ASP A 108 -3.48 -12.52 5.02
N ASP A 109 -3.88 -11.79 3.98
CA ASP A 109 -5.21 -11.92 3.37
C ASP A 109 -5.39 -13.31 2.75
N LEU A 110 -4.36 -13.84 2.09
CA LEU A 110 -4.37 -15.20 1.55
C LEU A 110 -4.55 -16.23 2.67
N GLU A 111 -3.76 -16.15 3.75
CA GLU A 111 -3.89 -17.07 4.88
C GLU A 111 -5.29 -17.00 5.50
N SER A 112 -5.82 -15.79 5.67
CA SER A 112 -7.17 -15.56 6.19
C SER A 112 -8.24 -16.21 5.29
N ALA A 113 -8.11 -16.08 3.98
CA ALA A 113 -8.99 -16.74 3.02
C ALA A 113 -8.88 -18.27 3.08
N LEU A 114 -7.66 -18.79 3.27
CA LEU A 114 -7.38 -20.23 3.33
C LEU A 114 -7.97 -20.92 4.57
N LEU A 115 -8.28 -20.18 5.65
CA LEU A 115 -8.95 -20.75 6.84
C LEU A 115 -10.36 -21.29 6.55
N THR A 116 -10.99 -20.87 5.44
CA THR A 116 -12.37 -21.21 5.11
C THR A 116 -12.51 -22.32 4.06
N VAL A 117 -11.40 -22.81 3.51
CA VAL A 117 -11.39 -23.80 2.42
C VAL A 117 -10.85 -25.16 2.89
N PRO A 118 -11.13 -26.26 2.16
CA PRO A 118 -10.62 -27.57 2.52
C PRO A 118 -9.08 -27.66 2.41
N ASP A 119 -8.43 -28.45 3.27
CA ASP A 119 -6.96 -28.61 3.30
C ASP A 119 -6.33 -28.99 1.95
N ALA A 120 -7.06 -29.69 1.09
CA ALA A 120 -6.57 -30.04 -0.24
C ALA A 120 -6.38 -28.80 -1.13
N VAL A 121 -7.23 -27.79 -0.97
CA VAL A 121 -7.11 -26.49 -1.63
C VAL A 121 -5.92 -25.74 -1.04
N THR A 122 -5.83 -25.67 0.30
CA THR A 122 -4.72 -25.02 1.01
C THR A 122 -3.36 -25.56 0.56
N ARG A 123 -3.18 -26.89 0.52
CA ARG A 123 -1.95 -27.50 0.01
C ARG A 123 -1.66 -27.16 -1.45
N ALA A 124 -2.68 -27.15 -2.32
CA ALA A 124 -2.50 -26.79 -3.72
C ALA A 124 -2.06 -25.33 -3.89
N ILE A 125 -2.59 -24.41 -3.08
CA ILE A 125 -2.19 -23.00 -3.06
C ILE A 125 -0.76 -22.85 -2.54
N HIS A 126 -0.37 -23.53 -1.45
CA HIS A 126 1.03 -23.47 -0.98
C HIS A 126 2.02 -24.04 -2.01
N SER A 127 1.69 -25.16 -2.68
CA SER A 127 2.53 -25.69 -3.76
C SER A 127 2.65 -24.72 -4.95
N GLU A 128 1.62 -23.91 -5.20
CA GLU A 128 1.70 -22.85 -6.20
C GLU A 128 2.66 -21.73 -5.79
N LEU A 129 2.65 -21.32 -4.51
CA LEU A 129 3.61 -20.33 -3.98
C LEU A 129 5.05 -20.84 -4.00
N GLU A 130 5.27 -22.12 -3.67
CA GLU A 130 6.58 -22.78 -3.77
C GLU A 130 7.11 -22.76 -5.21
N LEU A 131 6.23 -23.02 -6.18
CA LEU A 131 6.59 -22.97 -7.59
C LEU A 131 6.94 -21.54 -8.04
N GLU A 132 6.11 -20.56 -7.70
CA GLU A 132 6.36 -19.14 -8.03
C GLU A 132 7.69 -18.67 -7.42
N GLU A 133 7.97 -18.98 -6.15
CA GLU A 133 9.25 -18.66 -5.51
C GLU A 133 10.43 -19.30 -6.25
N SER A 134 10.33 -20.60 -6.56
CA SER A 134 11.40 -21.33 -7.25
C SER A 134 11.66 -20.77 -8.65
N GLU A 135 10.61 -20.47 -9.41
CA GLU A 135 10.72 -19.91 -10.76
C GLU A 135 11.31 -18.49 -10.75
N LEU A 136 10.89 -17.64 -9.81
CA LEU A 136 11.45 -16.29 -9.64
C LEU A 136 12.93 -16.34 -9.25
N ARG A 137 13.31 -17.22 -8.31
CA ARG A 137 14.72 -17.41 -7.93
C ARG A 137 15.57 -17.93 -9.08
N ALA A 138 15.07 -18.90 -9.84
CA ALA A 138 15.78 -19.43 -11.00
C ALA A 138 16.00 -18.34 -12.06
N ALA A 139 14.97 -17.56 -12.36
CA ALA A 139 15.07 -16.45 -13.31
C ALA A 139 16.08 -15.38 -12.85
N LEU A 140 16.12 -15.07 -11.55
CA LEU A 140 17.10 -14.13 -11.01
C LEU A 140 18.53 -14.66 -11.05
N ALA A 141 18.73 -15.96 -10.81
CA ALA A 141 20.03 -16.59 -10.89
C ALA A 141 20.56 -16.59 -12.34
N GLU A 142 19.69 -16.86 -13.31
CA GLU A 142 20.01 -16.78 -14.75
C GLU A 142 20.45 -15.36 -15.12
N TYR A 143 19.66 -14.34 -14.74
CA TYR A 143 19.99 -12.93 -14.97
C TYR A 143 21.31 -12.50 -14.30
N SER A 144 21.55 -12.94 -13.07
CA SER A 144 22.78 -12.61 -12.34
C SER A 144 24.02 -13.33 -12.88
N GLY A 145 23.82 -14.44 -13.61
CA GLY A 145 24.87 -15.25 -14.22
C GLY A 145 25.30 -14.80 -15.63
N THR A 146 24.52 -13.95 -16.31
CA THR A 146 24.88 -13.35 -17.61
C THR A 146 25.85 -12.18 -17.43
N SER A 147 27.14 -12.49 -17.27
CA SER A 147 28.27 -11.56 -17.39
C SER A 147 29.02 -11.74 -18.73
N SER A 148 28.31 -11.78 -19.85
CA SER A 148 28.93 -11.80 -21.18
C SER A 148 28.25 -10.79 -22.10
N GLU A 149 29.07 -10.11 -22.90
CA GLU A 149 28.78 -8.98 -23.80
C GLU A 149 27.77 -9.26 -24.93
N ASP A 150 26.96 -10.32 -24.83
CA ASP A 150 25.89 -10.61 -25.77
C ASP A 150 24.55 -10.37 -25.07
N GLU A 151 23.72 -9.52 -25.66
CA GLU A 151 22.33 -9.30 -25.25
C GLU A 151 21.65 -10.67 -25.05
N PRO A 152 21.10 -10.98 -23.86
CA PRO A 152 20.39 -12.23 -23.68
C PRO A 152 19.19 -12.28 -24.65
N GLU A 153 19.11 -13.34 -25.45
CA GLU A 153 18.04 -13.59 -26.43
C GLU A 153 16.62 -13.67 -25.81
N ILE A 154 16.53 -13.59 -24.47
CA ILE A 154 15.30 -13.59 -23.69
C ILE A 154 15.36 -12.43 -22.69
N GLU A 155 15.37 -11.21 -23.19
CA GLU A 155 15.11 -10.02 -22.39
C GLU A 155 13.61 -10.06 -21.99
N ARG A 156 13.33 -10.45 -20.75
CA ARG A 156 11.96 -10.39 -20.21
C ARG A 156 11.61 -8.94 -19.95
N HIS A 157 11.07 -8.27 -20.96
CA HIS A 157 10.50 -6.94 -20.83
C HIS A 157 9.23 -7.02 -19.97
N TRP A 158 9.26 -6.38 -18.82
CA TRP A 158 8.10 -6.16 -17.96
C TRP A 158 7.77 -4.66 -17.96
N GLU A 159 7.38 -4.12 -19.11
CA GLU A 159 6.69 -2.83 -19.13
C GLU A 159 5.24 -3.08 -18.69
N PHE A 160 4.90 -2.69 -17.47
CA PHE A 160 3.50 -2.54 -17.12
C PHE A 160 3.35 -1.46 -16.04
N GLY A 161 2.89 -0.27 -16.45
CA GLY A 161 2.59 0.83 -15.52
C GLY A 161 1.44 0.53 -14.55
N HIS A 162 0.64 -0.50 -14.85
CA HIS A 162 -0.56 -0.91 -14.09
C HIS A 162 -0.71 -2.45 -14.07
N PRO A 163 0.17 -3.25 -13.42
CA PRO A 163 -0.02 -4.70 -13.39
C PRO A 163 -1.49 -5.00 -13.11
N PHE A 164 -2.10 -6.02 -13.74
CA PHE A 164 -3.56 -6.33 -13.80
C PHE A 164 -4.30 -6.47 -12.44
N VAL A 165 -3.71 -5.96 -11.37
CA VAL A 165 -4.17 -5.73 -10.02
C VAL A 165 -4.57 -4.26 -9.88
N GLN A 166 -5.84 -3.94 -10.17
CA GLN A 166 -6.42 -2.69 -9.63
C GLN A 166 -6.61 -2.91 -8.14
N TYR A 167 -5.81 -2.24 -7.31
CA TYR A 167 -6.01 -2.27 -5.87
C TYR A 167 -7.08 -1.23 -5.48
N ASP A 168 -7.96 -1.60 -4.56
CA ASP A 168 -9.11 -0.83 -4.09
C ASP A 168 -8.78 0.54 -3.43
N ASP A 169 -7.49 0.93 -3.36
CA ASP A 169 -7.06 2.24 -2.83
C ASP A 169 -6.85 3.30 -3.93
N GLY A 170 -7.05 2.97 -5.22
CA GLY A 170 -6.85 3.92 -6.32
C GLY A 170 -5.39 4.33 -6.59
N MET A 171 -4.44 3.93 -5.74
CA MET A 171 -3.01 4.12 -5.93
C MET A 171 -2.43 3.00 -6.81
N ASP A 172 -1.91 3.36 -7.98
CA ASP A 172 -1.06 2.51 -8.80
C ASP A 172 0.31 2.32 -8.12
N THR A 173 0.29 1.57 -7.02
CA THR A 173 1.42 1.34 -6.09
C THR A 173 2.70 0.88 -6.81
N LEU A 174 2.53 0.15 -7.91
CA LEU A 174 3.60 -0.42 -8.71
C LEU A 174 3.92 0.40 -9.96
N SER A 175 3.33 1.59 -10.13
CA SER A 175 3.63 2.47 -11.25
C SER A 175 5.00 3.12 -11.13
N ASP A 176 5.57 3.47 -12.29
CA ASP A 176 6.77 4.30 -12.40
C ASP A 176 6.57 5.68 -11.74
N GLU A 177 5.35 6.21 -11.75
CA GLU A 177 5.04 7.50 -11.13
C GLU A 177 5.13 7.44 -9.61
N THR A 178 4.42 6.49 -8.97
CA THR A 178 4.48 6.30 -7.52
C THR A 178 5.91 6.01 -7.09
N ARG A 179 6.63 5.16 -7.84
CA ARG A 179 8.04 4.91 -7.61
C ARG A 179 8.88 6.20 -7.68
N GLY A 180 8.70 7.01 -8.72
CA GLY A 180 9.41 8.28 -8.87
C GLY A 180 9.10 9.29 -7.77
N GLN A 181 7.89 9.27 -7.21
CA GLN A 181 7.54 10.09 -6.03
C GLN A 181 8.35 9.65 -4.79
N PHE A 182 8.41 8.35 -4.51
CA PHE A 182 9.23 7.81 -3.41
C PHE A 182 10.73 8.08 -3.61
N ASP A 183 11.25 7.85 -4.83
CA ASP A 183 12.66 8.10 -5.16
C ASP A 183 13.03 9.58 -4.97
N ARG A 184 12.15 10.52 -5.36
CA ARG A 184 12.36 11.96 -5.12
C ARG A 184 12.35 12.30 -3.64
N ARG A 185 11.43 11.73 -2.87
CA ARG A 185 11.30 11.98 -1.44
C ARG A 185 12.54 11.51 -0.68
N GLU A 186 13.05 10.33 -1.00
CA GLU A 186 14.21 9.77 -0.27
C GLU A 186 15.57 10.26 -0.76
N ALA A 187 15.63 11.06 -1.83
CA ALA A 187 16.87 11.43 -2.51
C ALA A 187 17.91 12.09 -1.59
N GLU A 188 17.44 12.82 -0.58
CA GLU A 188 18.29 13.56 0.36
C GLU A 188 18.37 12.90 1.75
N PHE A 189 17.73 11.75 1.94
CA PHE A 189 17.69 11.10 3.25
C PHE A 189 19.01 10.41 3.58
N THR A 190 19.48 10.65 4.80
CA THR A 190 20.45 9.77 5.47
C THR A 190 19.86 8.38 5.70
N PRO A 191 20.70 7.35 5.92
CA PRO A 191 20.21 6.00 6.25
C PRO A 191 19.27 5.98 7.47
N GLU A 192 19.58 6.75 8.51
CA GLU A 192 18.78 6.85 9.73
C GLU A 192 17.42 7.53 9.48
N GLU A 193 17.40 8.59 8.68
CA GLU A 193 16.16 9.26 8.26
C GLU A 193 15.27 8.35 7.41
N ARG A 194 15.88 7.57 6.52
CA ARG A 194 15.16 6.59 5.71
C ARG A 194 14.57 5.48 6.56
N GLU A 195 15.28 5.02 7.59
CA GLU A 195 14.77 4.02 8.52
C GLU A 195 13.54 4.54 9.27
N LYS A 196 13.60 5.78 9.77
CA LYS A 196 12.47 6.44 10.42
C LYS A 196 11.29 6.62 9.46
N ALA A 197 11.54 7.17 8.27
CA ALA A 197 10.51 7.37 7.25
C ALA A 197 9.85 6.05 6.80
N ALA A 198 10.63 4.96 6.67
CA ALA A 198 10.08 3.64 6.36
C ALA A 198 9.20 3.11 7.52
N ALA A 199 9.57 3.36 8.78
CA ALA A 199 8.73 3.00 9.92
C ALA A 199 7.41 3.81 9.95
N ASP A 200 7.49 5.12 9.73
CA ASP A 200 6.32 6.00 9.71
C ASP A 200 5.39 5.68 8.53
N LEU A 201 5.95 5.40 7.35
CA LEU A 201 5.21 4.92 6.18
C LEU A 201 4.42 3.64 6.49
N ARG A 202 5.02 2.69 7.22
CA ARG A 202 4.32 1.45 7.61
C ARG A 202 3.11 1.74 8.49
N VAL A 203 3.21 2.71 9.40
CA VAL A 203 2.10 3.12 10.26
C VAL A 203 0.95 3.68 9.41
N LEU A 204 1.23 4.64 8.52
CA LEU A 204 0.22 5.27 7.66
C LEU A 204 -0.47 4.25 6.74
N VAL A 205 0.31 3.46 6.00
CA VAL A 205 -0.23 2.48 5.06
C VAL A 205 -1.06 1.41 5.78
N THR A 206 -0.60 0.95 6.95
CA THR A 206 -1.36 -0.04 7.74
C THR A 206 -2.66 0.55 8.29
N ALA A 207 -2.64 1.82 8.70
CA ALA A 207 -3.85 2.50 9.15
C ALA A 207 -4.86 2.68 8.02
N HIS A 208 -4.38 3.16 6.86
CA HIS A 208 -5.19 3.38 5.66
C HIS A 208 -5.86 2.08 5.20
N SER A 209 -5.11 0.99 5.08
CA SER A 209 -5.66 -0.31 4.67
C SER A 209 -6.74 -0.86 5.62
N ARG A 210 -6.71 -0.46 6.89
CA ARG A 210 -7.67 -0.89 7.91
C ARG A 210 -8.91 0.00 8.01
N ALA A 211 -8.83 1.23 7.52
CA ALA A 211 -9.94 2.20 7.59
C ALA A 211 -11.13 1.78 6.71
N GLY A 212 -10.88 1.05 5.63
CA GLY A 212 -11.90 0.38 4.81
C GLY A 212 -12.81 1.34 4.04
N GLY A 213 -12.43 1.63 2.79
CA GLY A 213 -13.36 1.97 1.71
C GLY A 213 -13.91 3.41 1.68
N MET A 214 -13.27 4.20 0.81
CA MET A 214 -13.67 5.50 0.24
C MET A 214 -13.64 6.69 1.20
N TRP A 215 -13.06 7.79 0.72
CA TRP A 215 -12.84 9.09 1.37
C TRP A 215 -11.53 9.31 2.12
N ALA A 216 -10.62 8.32 2.17
CA ALA A 216 -9.25 8.55 2.59
C ALA A 216 -8.25 8.16 1.49
N SER A 217 -7.34 9.06 1.12
CA SER A 217 -6.25 8.82 0.18
C SER A 217 -4.90 8.83 0.90
N LEU A 218 -3.94 8.10 0.32
CA LEU A 218 -2.55 8.13 0.74
C LEU A 218 -1.80 9.05 -0.22
N ASP A 219 -1.43 10.23 0.26
CA ASP A 219 -0.86 11.31 -0.54
C ASP A 219 0.64 11.49 -0.26
N ASP A 220 1.27 12.32 -1.08
CA ASP A 220 2.67 12.78 -0.93
C ASP A 220 3.66 11.63 -0.65
N ALA A 221 3.68 10.65 -1.56
CA ALA A 221 4.50 9.44 -1.44
C ALA A 221 4.33 8.73 -0.09
N GLY A 222 3.08 8.63 0.38
CA GLY A 222 2.72 7.96 1.62
C GLY A 222 3.19 8.66 2.89
N SER A 223 3.42 9.97 2.84
CA SER A 223 3.71 10.81 4.02
C SER A 223 2.43 11.28 4.72
N VAL A 224 1.29 11.29 4.02
CA VAL A 224 0.04 11.87 4.49
C VAL A 224 -1.13 10.93 4.17
N ILE A 225 -2.04 10.77 5.13
CA ILE A 225 -3.40 10.34 4.84
C ILE A 225 -4.28 11.59 4.81
N PHE A 226 -4.93 11.83 3.68
CA PHE A 226 -5.97 12.85 3.55
C PHE A 226 -7.33 12.16 3.65
N ALA A 227 -8.24 12.72 4.45
CA ALA A 227 -9.59 12.17 4.64
C ALA A 227 -10.68 13.25 4.55
N GLU A 228 -11.62 13.06 3.64
CA GLU A 228 -12.76 13.97 3.41
C GLU A 228 -14.06 13.16 3.33
N PRO A 229 -14.66 12.81 4.48
CA PRO A 229 -15.88 12.02 4.48
C PRO A 229 -17.04 12.81 3.86
N TYR A 230 -17.93 12.11 3.16
CA TYR A 230 -19.16 12.72 2.62
C TYR A 230 -20.00 13.36 3.73
N ASP A 231 -20.67 14.48 3.45
CA ASP A 231 -21.43 15.27 4.44
C ASP A 231 -20.60 15.79 5.62
N SER A 232 -19.31 16.07 5.42
CA SER A 232 -18.42 16.66 6.44
C SER A 232 -18.62 18.17 6.68
N ASP A 233 -19.65 18.80 6.11
CA ASP A 233 -19.86 20.26 6.14
C ASP A 233 -18.63 21.08 5.68
N GLY A 234 -17.89 20.53 4.71
CA GLY A 234 -16.72 21.18 4.11
C GLY A 234 -15.46 21.05 4.95
N PHE A 235 -15.45 20.18 5.95
CA PHE A 235 -14.26 19.86 6.74
C PHE A 235 -13.53 18.64 6.19
N TYR A 236 -12.22 18.63 6.34
CA TYR A 236 -11.35 17.50 6.02
C TYR A 236 -10.37 17.26 7.17
N MET A 237 -9.74 16.09 7.16
CA MET A 237 -8.71 15.70 8.13
C MET A 237 -7.45 15.27 7.38
N THR A 238 -6.29 15.62 7.93
CA THR A 238 -5.01 15.08 7.50
C THR A 238 -4.30 14.40 8.65
N VAL A 239 -3.59 13.31 8.36
CA VAL A 239 -2.69 12.63 9.29
C VAL A 239 -1.34 12.54 8.61
N GLN A 240 -0.36 13.28 9.14
CA GLN A 240 0.94 13.47 8.53
C GLN A 240 2.05 12.89 9.42
N ALA A 241 2.91 12.09 8.79
CA ALA A 241 4.16 11.65 9.39
C ALA A 241 5.17 12.82 9.42
N PRO A 242 6.04 12.89 10.43
CA PRO A 242 7.07 13.92 10.52
C PRO A 242 8.01 13.84 9.33
N GLU A 243 8.30 14.98 8.71
CA GLU A 243 9.25 15.01 7.60
C GLU A 243 10.68 14.78 8.13
N PRO A 244 11.47 13.90 7.48
CA PRO A 244 12.85 13.66 7.92
C PRO A 244 13.74 14.90 7.75
N GLY A 245 14.79 15.01 8.57
CA GLY A 245 15.70 16.15 8.58
C GLY A 245 15.32 17.29 9.52
N ASP A 246 14.09 17.32 10.04
CA ASP A 246 13.67 18.25 11.08
C ASP A 246 13.66 17.56 12.46
N ALA A 247 14.54 18.00 13.35
CA ALA A 247 14.68 17.47 14.69
C ALA A 247 13.48 17.77 15.59
N ASP A 248 12.70 18.81 15.25
CA ASP A 248 11.49 19.19 15.96
C ASP A 248 10.21 18.64 15.33
N ALA A 249 10.31 17.94 14.19
CA ALA A 249 9.15 17.38 13.51
C ALA A 249 8.39 16.39 14.40
N SER A 250 7.09 16.66 14.52
CA SER A 250 6.11 15.81 15.18
C SER A 250 5.20 15.16 14.14
N TRP A 251 4.55 14.07 14.54
CA TRP A 251 3.36 13.62 13.86
C TRP A 251 2.26 14.66 14.01
N GLU A 252 1.53 14.95 12.94
CA GLU A 252 0.50 15.98 12.94
C GLU A 252 -0.84 15.38 12.50
N ILE A 253 -1.87 15.69 13.27
CA ILE A 253 -3.26 15.42 12.90
C ILE A 253 -3.96 16.77 12.83
N GLU A 254 -4.37 17.17 11.63
CA GLU A 254 -5.02 18.45 11.41
C GLU A 254 -6.46 18.25 10.96
N ILE A 255 -7.30 19.21 11.35
CA ILE A 255 -8.64 19.37 10.79
C ILE A 255 -8.64 20.69 10.07
N GLY A 256 -8.96 20.64 8.78
CA GLY A 256 -9.06 21.80 7.92
C GLY A 256 -10.48 22.00 7.41
N ARG A 257 -10.70 23.13 6.76
CA ARG A 257 -11.96 23.52 6.16
C ARG A 257 -11.73 24.01 4.74
N TRP A 258 -12.59 23.59 3.83
CA TRP A 258 -12.68 24.17 2.49
C TRP A 258 -13.33 25.54 2.56
N GLU A 259 -12.62 26.55 2.07
CA GLU A 259 -13.11 27.90 1.89
C GLU A 259 -13.34 28.15 0.40
N PRO A 260 -14.53 28.65 0.00
CA PRO A 260 -14.78 29.02 -1.39
C PRO A 260 -13.80 30.09 -1.85
N ASP A 261 -13.24 29.93 -3.05
CA ASP A 261 -12.33 30.93 -3.60
C ASP A 261 -13.09 32.22 -4.00
N ASP A 262 -14.35 32.09 -4.41
CA ASP A 262 -15.28 33.20 -4.62
C ASP A 262 -16.29 33.28 -3.45
N PRO A 263 -16.24 34.33 -2.62
CA PRO A 263 -17.13 34.48 -1.47
C PRO A 263 -18.60 34.73 -1.85
N ASP A 264 -18.89 35.07 -3.12
CA ASP A 264 -20.25 35.30 -3.61
C ASP A 264 -20.92 34.02 -4.13
N GLU A 265 -20.20 32.90 -4.25
CA GLU A 265 -20.77 31.60 -4.61
C GLU A 265 -21.51 30.96 -3.41
N ALA A 266 -22.64 30.29 -3.68
CA ALA A 266 -23.43 29.64 -2.64
C ALA A 266 -22.82 28.28 -2.25
N TYR A 267 -22.94 27.91 -0.96
CA TYR A 267 -22.48 26.62 -0.45
C TYR A 267 -23.09 25.44 -1.20
N GLY A 268 -22.23 24.64 -1.85
CA GLY A 268 -22.60 23.50 -2.69
C GLY A 268 -22.61 23.75 -4.19
N ASP A 269 -22.48 25.02 -4.63
CA ASP A 269 -22.37 25.42 -6.04
C ASP A 269 -20.95 25.95 -6.38
N HIS A 270 -19.96 25.68 -5.52
CA HIS A 270 -18.63 26.23 -5.69
C HIS A 270 -17.89 25.66 -6.89
N THR A 271 -17.31 26.53 -7.70
CA THR A 271 -16.49 26.11 -8.86
C THR A 271 -15.05 25.80 -8.46
N SER A 272 -14.55 26.39 -7.37
CA SER A 272 -13.28 26.06 -6.73
C SER A 272 -13.26 26.44 -5.23
N ALA A 273 -12.41 25.75 -4.45
CA ALA A 273 -12.23 26.00 -3.02
C ALA A 273 -10.78 25.74 -2.60
N THR A 274 -10.30 26.49 -1.61
CA THR A 274 -8.97 26.35 -1.00
C THR A 274 -9.10 25.85 0.43
N GLY A 275 -8.29 24.86 0.80
CA GLY A 275 -8.28 24.28 2.13
C GLY A 275 -7.43 25.11 3.10
N SER A 276 -7.95 25.38 4.29
CA SER A 276 -7.21 26.01 5.39
C SER A 276 -7.25 25.11 6.63
N SER A 277 -6.10 24.89 7.27
CA SER A 277 -6.06 24.20 8.57
C SER A 277 -6.80 25.05 9.61
N VAL A 278 -7.61 24.42 10.47
CA VAL A 278 -8.37 25.08 11.54
C VAL A 278 -7.76 24.75 12.90
N ILE A 279 -7.47 23.47 13.14
CA ILE A 279 -6.76 23.01 14.33
C ILE A 279 -5.70 21.97 13.96
N GLY A 280 -4.69 21.86 14.82
CA GLY A 280 -3.64 20.84 14.73
C GLY A 280 -3.36 20.20 16.08
N CYS A 281 -3.15 18.89 16.05
CA CYS A 281 -2.68 18.07 17.18
C CYS A 281 -1.28 17.54 16.85
N ALA A 282 -0.28 18.05 17.56
CA ALA A 282 1.12 17.62 17.42
C ALA A 282 1.44 16.49 18.40
N LEU A 283 1.91 15.36 17.87
CA LEU A 283 2.27 14.16 18.60
C LEU A 283 3.78 13.93 18.53
N ARG A 284 4.44 13.98 19.70
CA ARG A 284 5.90 13.72 19.80
C ARG A 284 6.27 12.26 19.62
N VAL A 285 5.30 11.35 19.75
CA VAL A 285 5.47 9.90 19.56
C VAL A 285 4.53 9.46 18.45
N ALA A 286 5.01 8.57 17.59
CA ALA A 286 4.20 8.02 16.51
C ALA A 286 2.92 7.37 17.09
N PRO A 287 1.73 7.77 16.60
CA PRO A 287 0.51 7.06 16.92
C PRO A 287 0.56 5.64 16.36
N SER A 288 -0.19 4.72 16.96
CA SER A 288 -0.34 3.38 16.40
C SER A 288 -1.23 3.40 15.14
N ALA A 289 -1.03 2.42 14.25
CA ALA A 289 -1.88 2.29 13.07
C ALA A 289 -3.35 2.04 13.45
N GLU A 290 -3.62 1.36 14.57
CA GLU A 290 -4.94 1.15 15.14
C GLU A 290 -5.61 2.47 15.57
N GLU A 291 -4.87 3.38 16.21
CA GLU A 291 -5.38 4.69 16.61
C GLU A 291 -5.76 5.53 15.39
N ILE A 292 -4.91 5.59 14.36
CA ILE A 292 -5.22 6.29 13.12
C ILE A 292 -6.42 5.66 12.41
N ALA A 293 -6.45 4.32 12.26
CA ALA A 293 -7.57 3.63 11.63
C ALA A 293 -8.89 3.87 12.36
N TYR A 294 -8.86 3.92 13.70
CA TYR A 294 -10.02 4.25 14.50
C TYR A 294 -10.51 5.70 14.26
N LEU A 295 -9.60 6.67 14.14
CA LEU A 295 -9.95 8.05 13.81
C LEU A 295 -10.63 8.13 12.44
N LEU A 296 -9.99 7.56 11.42
CA LEU A 296 -10.51 7.53 10.04
C LEU A 296 -11.90 6.88 9.98
N LYS A 297 -12.07 5.75 10.67
CA LYS A 297 -13.37 5.09 10.77
C LYS A 297 -14.41 5.94 11.51
N SER A 298 -14.03 6.61 12.59
CA SER A 298 -14.94 7.44 13.38
C SER A 298 -15.49 8.62 12.59
N VAL A 299 -14.62 9.30 11.82
CA VAL A 299 -15.04 10.43 10.98
C VAL A 299 -15.83 9.97 9.76
N ASN A 300 -15.57 8.76 9.24
CA ASN A 300 -16.38 8.18 8.17
C ASN A 300 -17.78 7.77 8.67
N GLU A 301 -17.89 7.18 9.87
CA GLU A 301 -19.17 6.79 10.46
C GLU A 301 -19.99 7.97 11.00
N LYS A 302 -19.32 9.05 11.42
CA LYS A 302 -19.95 10.29 11.91
C LYS A 302 -19.24 11.53 11.32
N PRO A 303 -19.48 11.89 10.05
CA PRO A 303 -18.82 13.03 9.38
C PRO A 303 -18.92 14.38 10.12
N PRO A 304 -20.05 14.75 10.76
CA PRO A 304 -20.16 15.99 11.55
C PRO A 304 -19.21 16.07 12.75
N LEU A 305 -18.52 14.97 13.10
CA LEU A 305 -17.49 14.96 14.14
C LEU A 305 -16.30 15.87 13.79
N LEU A 306 -15.99 16.06 12.50
CA LEU A 306 -14.92 16.96 12.08
C LEU A 306 -15.22 18.41 12.46
N ALA A 307 -16.45 18.87 12.23
CA ALA A 307 -16.89 20.20 12.66
C ALA A 307 -16.91 20.35 14.20
N GLU A 308 -17.34 19.31 14.91
CA GLU A 308 -17.31 19.27 16.38
C GLU A 308 -15.87 19.41 16.92
N TRP A 309 -14.93 18.67 16.34
CA TRP A 309 -13.52 18.74 16.70
C TRP A 309 -12.86 20.07 16.29
N ALA A 310 -13.24 20.66 15.16
CA ALA A 310 -12.71 21.95 14.72
C ALA A 310 -12.98 23.10 15.71
N GLU A 311 -14.02 22.99 16.55
CA GLU A 311 -14.34 23.97 17.61
C GLU A 311 -13.57 23.73 18.92
N ALA A 312 -12.80 22.65 19.03
CA ALA A 312 -12.04 22.36 20.25
C ALA A 312 -10.96 23.43 20.51
N PRO A 313 -10.87 23.99 21.74
CA PRO A 313 -9.85 24.97 22.09
C PRO A 313 -8.49 24.30 22.29
N VAL A 314 -7.42 25.09 22.17
CA VAL A 314 -6.06 24.64 22.50
C VAL A 314 -5.99 24.10 23.93
N GLY A 315 -5.42 22.91 24.09
CA GLY A 315 -5.32 22.18 25.35
C GLY A 315 -6.50 21.27 25.66
N ALA A 316 -7.55 21.23 24.83
CA ALA A 316 -8.64 20.28 24.97
C ALA A 316 -8.40 18.99 24.17
N ASP A 317 -8.96 17.89 24.66
CA ASP A 317 -9.00 16.62 23.94
C ASP A 317 -10.04 16.65 22.82
N LEU A 318 -9.74 16.06 21.67
CA LEU A 318 -10.74 15.78 20.63
C LEU A 318 -11.68 14.68 21.14
N ALA A 319 -12.98 14.99 21.17
CA ALA A 319 -14.00 14.14 21.75
C ALA A 319 -13.92 12.69 21.22
N GLY A 320 -13.83 11.72 22.13
CA GLY A 320 -13.74 10.29 21.77
C GLY A 320 -12.32 9.80 21.45
N THR A 321 -11.29 10.64 21.66
CA THR A 321 -9.88 10.34 21.38
C THR A 321 -8.99 10.74 22.56
N LYS A 322 -7.68 10.50 22.46
CA LYS A 322 -6.66 11.04 23.38
C LYS A 322 -5.84 12.18 22.77
N LEU A 323 -6.27 12.69 21.62
CA LEU A 323 -5.55 13.74 20.89
C LEU A 323 -5.84 15.08 21.54
N VAL A 324 -4.80 15.82 21.89
CA VAL A 324 -4.91 17.17 22.47
C VAL A 324 -4.65 18.19 21.36
N VAL A 325 -5.52 19.19 21.25
CA VAL A 325 -5.31 20.32 20.35
C VAL A 325 -4.11 21.13 20.81
N THR A 326 -3.06 21.18 20.00
CA THR A 326 -1.84 21.94 20.31
C THR A 326 -1.83 23.32 19.66
N LYS A 327 -2.59 23.49 18.58
CA LYS A 327 -2.61 24.72 17.78
C LYS A 327 -3.99 24.96 17.19
N ARG A 328 -4.38 26.23 17.14
CA ARG A 328 -5.52 26.73 16.38
C ARG A 328 -5.02 27.74 15.37
N TYR A 329 -5.48 27.63 14.15
CA TYR A 329 -5.11 28.47 13.03
C TYR A 329 -6.19 29.53 12.80
N GLY A 330 -5.82 30.74 12.38
CA GLY A 330 -6.77 31.82 12.11
C GLY A 330 -7.35 32.55 13.33
N SER A 331 -6.67 32.53 14.49
CA SER A 331 -6.98 33.41 15.63
C SER A 331 -6.28 34.76 15.54
#